data_AF-A0A1Q3IXG9-F1
#
_entry.id   AF-A0A1Q3IXG9-F1
#
_cell.length_a   1.000
_cell.length_b   1.000
_cell.length_c   1.000
_cell.angle_alpha   90.00
_cell.angle_beta   90.00
_cell.angle_gamma   90.00
#
_symmetry.space_group_name_H-M   'P 1'
#
loop_
_entity.id
_entity.type
_entity.pdbx_description
1 polymer ?
#
loop_
_entity_poly.entity_id
_entity_poly.type
_entity_poly.pdbx_seq_one_letter_code
_entity_poly.pdbx_strand_id
1 'polypeptide(L)'
;MPSRLHLALGIMTYLSSPLWLLLLVASAVEMMTAPVVPDATFIGLQPALTLSVSHHVELLLLVLATIVLLLGPKLMALAVLLDDAQATRAHGGLGAVIGGFLWESLFSTLLAPIVMLQHSWYVVTILMGMSTGWGSQQRTDRALPLKFAARYFWPHTLVGLAATVILWHTPSFSWFLPLLAGLLLSIPLVIMSSSPLMGQVALADRLFLVPSETRGLPVQDRAHALVAASEAEARAGDVRHLVLEDARVRALHLALLAGTPAPPGDPVRLGELRDRATRRETAGFSREDWTLLLSDPESLKALS
;
A
#
# COMPACT_ATOMS: atom_id res chain seq x y z
N MET A 1 19.33 -15.34 9.05
CA MET A 1 19.98 -14.00 8.95
C MET A 1 19.80 -13.50 7.53
N PRO A 2 19.30 -12.29 7.29
CA PRO A 2 19.26 -11.75 5.94
C PRO A 2 20.69 -11.61 5.42
N SER A 3 20.99 -12.31 4.33
CA SER A 3 22.32 -12.29 3.70
C SER A 3 22.56 -10.97 2.98
N ARG A 4 23.82 -10.62 2.70
CA ARG A 4 24.17 -9.46 1.85
C ARG A 4 23.50 -9.56 0.46
N LEU A 5 23.25 -10.79 0.01
CA LEU A 5 22.52 -11.08 -1.23
C LEU A 5 21.05 -10.66 -1.13
N HIS A 6 20.37 -10.91 -0.01
CA HIS A 6 18.99 -10.40 0.19
C HIS A 6 18.94 -8.87 0.17
N LEU A 7 19.93 -8.20 0.77
CA LEU A 7 20.03 -6.75 0.71
C LEU A 7 20.25 -6.26 -0.74
N ALA A 8 21.17 -6.88 -1.47
CA ALA A 8 21.45 -6.54 -2.86
C ALA A 8 20.22 -6.74 -3.77
N LEU A 9 19.50 -7.86 -3.62
CA LEU A 9 18.24 -8.09 -4.33
C LEU A 9 17.20 -7.02 -4.00
N GLY A 10 17.07 -6.66 -2.71
CA GLY A 10 16.19 -5.58 -2.28
C GLY A 10 16.52 -4.24 -2.95
N ILE A 11 17.81 -3.87 -3.02
CA ILE A 11 18.26 -2.66 -3.71
C ILE A 11 17.92 -2.72 -5.21
N MET A 12 18.19 -3.86 -5.86
CA MET A 12 17.94 -4.04 -7.29
C MET A 12 16.47 -3.93 -7.66
N THR A 13 15.55 -4.36 -6.79
CA THR A 13 14.10 -4.20 -7.02
C THR A 13 13.70 -2.73 -7.19
N TYR A 14 14.31 -1.81 -6.43
CA TYR A 14 14.07 -0.38 -6.60
C TYR A 14 14.87 0.21 -7.77
N LEU A 15 16.13 -0.20 -7.95
CA LEU A 15 17.00 0.30 -9.01
C LEU A 15 16.58 -0.14 -10.41
N SER A 16 15.81 -1.22 -10.53
CA SER A 16 15.23 -1.67 -11.80
C SER A 16 14.34 -0.60 -12.45
N SER A 17 13.62 0.21 -11.65
CA SER A 17 12.74 1.26 -12.18
C SER A 17 13.48 2.38 -12.93
N PRO A 18 14.53 3.04 -12.37
CA PRO A 18 15.29 4.03 -13.12
C PRO A 18 16.08 3.42 -14.28
N LEU A 19 16.54 2.17 -14.18
CA LEU A 19 17.17 1.48 -15.32
C LEU A 19 16.18 1.26 -16.46
N TRP A 20 14.93 0.89 -16.14
CA TRP A 20 13.87 0.76 -17.14
C TRP A 20 13.51 2.11 -17.77
N LEU A 21 13.45 3.19 -16.97
CA LEU A 21 13.25 4.54 -17.49
C LEU A 21 14.38 4.96 -18.46
N LEU A 22 15.64 4.70 -18.09
CA LEU A 22 16.79 4.99 -18.97
C LEU A 22 16.73 4.18 -20.26
N LEU A 23 16.32 2.91 -20.19
CA LEU A 23 16.08 2.07 -21.37
C LEU A 23 15.00 2.69 -22.27
N LEU A 24 13.86 3.12 -21.72
CA LEU A 24 12.79 3.75 -22.49
C LEU A 24 13.23 5.05 -23.15
N VAL A 25 14.04 5.87 -22.46
CA VAL A 25 14.61 7.10 -23.03
C VAL A 25 15.59 6.77 -24.15
N ALA A 26 16.47 5.79 -23.96
CA ALA A 26 17.41 5.34 -24.99
C ALA A 26 16.66 4.81 -26.22
N SER A 27 15.60 4.00 -26.03
CA SER A 27 14.74 3.51 -27.11
C SER A 27 14.03 4.65 -27.86
N ALA A 28 13.55 5.66 -27.13
CA ALA A 28 12.93 6.83 -27.75
C ALA A 28 13.94 7.62 -28.62
N VAL A 29 15.16 7.82 -28.13
CA VAL A 29 16.23 8.50 -28.87
C VAL A 29 16.66 7.69 -30.09
N GLU A 30 16.85 6.38 -29.95
CA GLU A 30 17.17 5.49 -31.06
C GLU A 30 16.08 5.59 -32.14
N MET A 31 14.80 5.53 -31.77
CA MET A 31 13.70 5.58 -32.72
C MET A 31 13.60 6.91 -33.49
N MET A 32 14.14 8.00 -32.96
CA MET A 32 14.21 9.30 -33.64
C MET A 32 15.45 9.46 -34.51
N THR A 33 16.54 8.73 -34.22
CA THR A 33 17.86 8.92 -34.82
C THR A 33 18.29 7.76 -35.72
N ALA A 34 17.61 6.62 -35.64
CA ALA A 34 17.95 5.42 -36.37
C ALA A 34 17.87 5.68 -37.88
N PRO A 35 18.98 5.51 -38.63
CA PRO A 35 18.91 5.57 -40.07
C PRO A 35 17.98 4.47 -40.58
N VAL A 36 17.25 4.75 -41.65
CA VAL A 36 16.49 3.71 -42.37
C VAL A 36 17.52 2.73 -42.93
N VAL A 37 17.77 1.64 -42.21
CA VAL A 37 18.64 0.57 -42.67
C VAL A 37 17.84 -0.19 -43.73
N PRO A 38 18.29 -0.25 -45.00
CA PRO A 38 17.69 -1.15 -45.97
C PRO A 38 17.76 -2.57 -45.42
N ASP A 39 16.75 -3.41 -45.66
CA ASP A 39 16.77 -4.82 -45.29
C ASP A 39 18.12 -5.42 -45.71
N ALA A 40 19.00 -5.68 -44.74
CA ALA A 40 20.39 -5.93 -45.03
C ALA A 40 20.51 -7.27 -45.78
N THR A 41 20.67 -7.20 -47.11
CA THR A 41 21.15 -8.32 -47.91
C THR A 41 22.61 -8.57 -47.54
N PHE A 42 22.80 -9.69 -46.85
CA PHE A 42 24.05 -10.32 -46.49
C PHE A 42 25.17 -10.19 -47.54
N ILE A 43 26.37 -9.84 -47.07
CA ILE A 43 27.64 -10.10 -47.77
C ILE A 43 28.63 -10.66 -46.72
N GLY A 44 29.11 -11.90 -46.91
CA GLY A 44 29.98 -12.63 -45.97
C GLY A 44 31.29 -11.91 -45.62
N LEU A 45 32.00 -12.25 -44.53
CA LEU A 45 33.02 -13.33 -44.54
C LEU A 45 33.47 -13.80 -43.12
N GLN A 46 32.73 -13.52 -42.03
CA GLN A 46 33.10 -13.99 -40.68
C GLN A 46 31.90 -14.58 -39.90
N PRO A 47 31.80 -15.92 -39.72
CA PRO A 47 30.69 -16.58 -39.05
C PRO A 47 30.59 -16.34 -37.53
N ALA A 48 31.62 -15.76 -36.90
CA ALA A 48 31.71 -15.69 -35.44
C ALA A 48 31.16 -14.38 -34.83
N LEU A 49 30.97 -13.33 -35.64
CA LEU A 49 30.58 -11.99 -35.17
C LEU A 49 29.60 -11.33 -36.16
N THR A 50 28.56 -12.05 -36.58
CA THR A 50 27.50 -11.53 -37.45
C THR A 50 26.43 -10.77 -36.66
N LEU A 51 26.67 -9.49 -36.38
CA LEU A 51 25.64 -8.57 -35.87
C LEU A 51 24.91 -7.89 -37.04
N SER A 52 24.12 -8.65 -37.80
CA SER A 52 23.05 -8.13 -38.69
C SER A 52 22.38 -9.29 -39.43
N VAL A 53 21.32 -9.83 -38.83
CA VAL A 53 20.19 -10.46 -39.53
C VAL A 53 18.95 -9.88 -38.84
N SER A 54 17.82 -9.73 -39.53
CA SER A 54 16.59 -9.39 -38.82
C SER A 54 16.21 -10.56 -37.90
N HIS A 55 16.57 -10.47 -36.62
CA HIS A 55 16.40 -11.51 -35.59
C HIS A 55 14.94 -11.56 -35.11
N HIS A 56 13.96 -11.56 -36.03
CA HIS A 56 12.55 -11.56 -35.67
C HIS A 56 12.21 -12.75 -34.76
N VAL A 57 12.84 -13.91 -34.97
CA VAL A 57 12.63 -15.10 -34.15
C VAL A 57 13.23 -14.94 -32.76
N GLU A 58 14.48 -14.49 -32.62
CA GLU A 58 15.07 -14.28 -31.29
C GLU A 58 14.37 -13.14 -30.52
N LEU A 59 13.96 -12.08 -31.21
CA LEU A 59 13.16 -10.99 -30.62
C LEU A 59 11.79 -11.50 -30.14
N LEU A 60 11.12 -12.35 -30.94
CA LEU A 60 9.87 -12.99 -30.52
C LEU A 60 10.07 -13.89 -29.30
N LEU A 61 11.16 -14.67 -29.26
CA LEU A 61 11.50 -15.51 -28.11
C LEU A 61 11.78 -14.66 -26.87
N LEU A 62 12.49 -13.55 -27.01
CA LEU A 62 12.75 -12.61 -25.92
C LEU A 62 11.44 -11.99 -25.39
N VAL A 63 10.56 -11.54 -26.29
CA VAL A 63 9.24 -11.00 -25.92
C VAL A 63 8.39 -12.07 -25.24
N LEU A 64 8.35 -13.28 -25.76
CA LEU A 64 7.60 -14.39 -25.16
C LEU A 64 8.15 -14.77 -23.79
N ALA A 65 9.47 -14.88 -23.65
CA ALA A 65 10.12 -15.14 -22.37
C ALA A 65 9.80 -14.04 -21.35
N THR A 66 9.77 -12.78 -21.79
CA THR A 66 9.39 -11.63 -20.96
C THR A 66 7.93 -11.74 -20.51
N ILE A 67 7.00 -12.02 -21.43
CA ILE A 67 5.57 -12.20 -21.11
C ILE A 67 5.39 -13.35 -20.11
N VAL A 68 6.07 -14.49 -20.31
CA VAL A 68 6.00 -15.63 -19.38
C VAL A 68 6.58 -15.27 -18.01
N LEU A 69 7.67 -14.51 -17.95
CA LEU A 69 8.25 -14.09 -16.68
C LEU A 69 7.35 -13.10 -15.93
N LEU A 70 6.70 -12.18 -16.63
CA LEU A 70 5.83 -11.17 -16.04
C LEU A 70 4.45 -11.72 -15.65
N LEU A 71 3.83 -12.51 -16.54
CA LEU A 71 2.45 -13.00 -16.36
C LEU A 71 2.39 -14.43 -15.83
N GLY A 72 3.46 -15.22 -15.96
CA GLY A 72 3.50 -16.63 -15.59
C GLY A 72 3.06 -16.89 -14.15
N PRO A 73 3.63 -16.19 -13.13
CA PRO A 73 3.19 -16.36 -11.74
C PRO A 73 1.69 -16.04 -11.54
N LYS A 74 1.17 -15.02 -12.22
CA LYS A 74 -0.26 -14.67 -12.16
C LYS A 74 -1.14 -15.74 -12.82
N LEU A 75 -0.72 -16.27 -13.96
CA LEU A 75 -1.43 -17.35 -14.67
C LEU A 75 -1.41 -18.66 -13.86
N MET A 76 -0.30 -18.97 -13.19
CA MET A 76 -0.20 -20.12 -12.28
C MET A 76 -1.13 -19.94 -11.07
N ALA A 77 -1.15 -18.75 -10.46
CA ALA A 77 -2.06 -18.46 -9.36
C ALA A 77 -3.53 -18.60 -9.78
N LEU A 78 -3.87 -18.10 -10.98
CA LEU A 78 -5.20 -18.28 -11.57
C LEU A 78 -5.52 -19.76 -11.78
N ALA A 79 -4.61 -20.53 -12.37
CA ALA A 79 -4.81 -21.97 -12.58
C ALA A 79 -5.05 -22.74 -11.27
N VAL A 80 -4.23 -22.48 -10.24
CA VAL A 80 -4.39 -23.09 -8.91
C VAL A 80 -5.72 -22.70 -8.27
N LEU A 81 -6.14 -21.43 -8.40
CA LEU A 81 -7.42 -20.97 -7.88
C LEU A 81 -8.61 -21.65 -8.57
N LEU A 82 -8.53 -21.82 -9.89
CA LEU A 82 -9.59 -22.44 -10.71
C LEU A 82 -9.70 -23.95 -10.52
N ASP A 83 -8.63 -24.62 -10.11
CA ASP A 83 -8.62 -26.06 -9.78
C ASP A 83 -9.44 -26.36 -8.50
N ASP A 84 -9.47 -25.42 -7.54
CA ASP A 84 -10.29 -25.53 -6.33
C ASP A 84 -11.63 -24.78 -6.48
N ALA A 85 -12.70 -25.53 -6.75
CA ALA A 85 -14.05 -25.01 -6.87
C ALA A 85 -14.56 -24.31 -5.59
N GLN A 86 -14.12 -24.73 -4.39
CA GLN A 86 -14.49 -24.07 -3.14
C GLN A 86 -13.74 -22.75 -2.97
N ALA A 87 -12.46 -22.69 -3.33
CA ALA A 87 -11.68 -21.46 -3.36
C ALA A 87 -12.24 -20.47 -4.39
N THR A 88 -12.53 -20.91 -5.62
CA THR A 88 -13.12 -20.08 -6.67
C THR A 88 -14.45 -19.47 -6.22
N ARG A 89 -15.36 -20.27 -5.63
CA ARG A 89 -16.65 -19.75 -5.10
C ARG A 89 -16.47 -18.71 -4.00
N ALA A 90 -15.43 -18.83 -3.19
CA ALA A 90 -15.14 -17.86 -2.14
C ALA A 90 -14.52 -16.56 -2.63
N HIS A 91 -14.00 -16.53 -3.85
CA HIS A 91 -13.56 -15.32 -4.54
C HIS A 91 -14.65 -14.77 -5.49
N GLY A 92 -15.92 -15.10 -5.26
CA GLY A 92 -17.06 -14.60 -6.06
C GLY A 92 -17.47 -15.49 -7.23
N GLY A 93 -16.73 -16.57 -7.50
CA GLY A 93 -17.00 -17.52 -8.59
C GLY A 93 -16.17 -17.27 -9.86
N LEU A 94 -16.33 -18.14 -10.86
CA LEU A 94 -15.47 -18.16 -12.06
C LEU A 94 -15.47 -16.82 -12.82
N GLY A 95 -16.65 -16.25 -13.08
CA GLY A 95 -16.76 -14.98 -13.83
C GLY A 95 -16.12 -13.80 -13.10
N ALA A 96 -16.29 -13.74 -11.78
CA ALA A 96 -15.67 -12.72 -10.93
C ALA A 96 -14.15 -12.86 -10.88
N VAL A 97 -13.63 -14.09 -10.79
CA VAL A 97 -12.19 -14.36 -10.80
C VAL A 97 -11.55 -13.97 -12.14
N ILE A 98 -12.15 -14.37 -13.27
CA ILE A 98 -11.63 -14.03 -14.60
C ILE A 98 -11.75 -12.52 -14.85
N GLY A 99 -12.90 -11.91 -14.54
CA GLY A 99 -13.11 -10.47 -14.68
C GLY A 99 -12.16 -9.66 -13.80
N GLY A 100 -11.96 -10.11 -12.56
CA GLY A 100 -11.01 -9.53 -11.62
C GLY A 100 -9.57 -9.64 -12.13
N PHE A 101 -9.16 -10.80 -12.65
CA PHE A 101 -7.84 -10.98 -13.25
C PHE A 101 -7.58 -10.02 -14.42
N LEU A 102 -8.56 -9.84 -15.31
CA LEU A 102 -8.45 -8.94 -16.46
C LEU A 102 -8.36 -7.47 -16.02
N TRP A 103 -9.24 -7.05 -15.10
CA TRP A 103 -9.22 -5.68 -14.57
C TRP A 103 -7.96 -5.39 -13.77
N GLU A 104 -7.51 -6.33 -12.92
CA GLU A 104 -6.24 -6.22 -12.20
C GLU A 104 -5.07 -6.08 -13.17
N SER A 105 -5.01 -6.93 -14.20
CA SER A 105 -3.93 -6.89 -15.19
C SER A 105 -3.91 -5.55 -15.92
N LEU A 106 -5.08 -5.05 -16.34
CA LEU A 106 -5.20 -3.76 -17.01
C LEU A 106 -4.76 -2.61 -16.08
N PHE A 107 -5.26 -2.55 -14.85
CA PHE A 107 -4.87 -1.52 -13.89
C PHE A 107 -3.39 -1.61 -13.54
N SER A 108 -2.85 -2.82 -13.37
CA SER A 108 -1.43 -3.06 -13.08
C SER A 108 -0.53 -2.55 -14.22
N THR A 109 -0.88 -2.85 -15.47
CA THR A 109 -0.15 -2.35 -16.65
C THR A 109 -0.19 -0.83 -16.75
N LEU A 110 -1.34 -0.20 -16.49
CA LEU A 110 -1.48 1.26 -16.54
C LEU A 110 -0.78 1.97 -15.37
N LEU A 111 -0.75 1.36 -14.18
CA LEU A 111 -0.07 1.91 -13.00
C LEU A 111 1.45 1.73 -13.06
N ALA A 112 1.96 0.70 -13.74
CA ALA A 112 3.39 0.40 -13.85
C ALA A 112 4.28 1.62 -14.23
N PRO A 113 3.98 2.42 -15.27
CA PRO A 113 4.79 3.60 -15.60
C PRO A 113 4.75 4.69 -14.52
N ILE A 114 3.64 4.83 -13.80
CA ILE A 114 3.50 5.80 -12.71
C ILE A 114 4.41 5.38 -11.56
N VAL A 115 4.34 4.10 -11.16
CA VAL A 115 5.20 3.52 -10.12
C VAL A 115 6.67 3.60 -10.52
N MET A 116 7.01 3.36 -11.79
CA MET A 116 8.37 3.51 -12.31
C MET A 116 8.92 4.92 -12.10
N LEU A 117 8.17 5.96 -12.48
CA LEU A 117 8.60 7.35 -12.28
C LEU A 117 8.77 7.66 -10.80
N GLN A 118 7.84 7.22 -9.96
CA GLN A 118 7.91 7.46 -8.52
C GLN A 118 9.10 6.76 -7.86
N HIS A 119 9.37 5.50 -8.20
CA HIS A 119 10.55 4.77 -7.72
C HIS A 119 11.85 5.40 -8.21
N SER A 120 11.89 5.83 -9.48
CA SER A 120 13.06 6.53 -10.04
C SER A 120 13.33 7.82 -9.27
N TRP A 121 12.27 8.59 -8.96
CA TRP A 121 12.37 9.79 -8.13
C TRP A 121 12.89 9.48 -6.71
N TYR A 122 12.37 8.44 -6.05
CA TYR A 122 12.85 8.02 -4.74
C TYR A 122 14.33 7.66 -4.75
N VAL A 123 14.79 6.88 -5.73
CA VAL A 123 16.21 6.53 -5.85
C VAL A 123 17.06 7.80 -6.00
N VAL A 124 16.67 8.72 -6.88
CA VAL A 124 17.40 9.98 -7.10
C VAL A 124 17.45 10.83 -5.82
N THR A 125 16.32 11.02 -5.14
CA THR A 125 16.25 11.83 -3.91
C THR A 125 17.08 11.23 -2.76
N ILE A 126 17.08 9.90 -2.61
CA ILE A 126 17.92 9.20 -1.63
C ILE A 126 19.41 9.42 -1.93
N LEU A 127 19.82 9.28 -3.20
CA LEU A 127 21.21 9.50 -3.61
C LEU A 127 21.64 10.97 -3.44
N MET A 128 20.71 11.91 -3.59
CA MET A 128 20.93 13.34 -3.32
C MET A 128 20.90 13.68 -1.81
N GLY A 129 20.67 12.70 -0.93
CA GLY A 129 20.59 12.93 0.52
C GLY A 129 19.35 13.72 0.96
N MET A 130 18.32 13.80 0.13
CA MET A 130 17.06 14.47 0.48
C MET A 130 16.26 13.58 1.43
N SER A 131 16.00 14.06 2.65
CA SER A 131 15.16 13.33 3.60
C SER A 131 13.68 13.53 3.25
N THR A 132 13.00 12.43 2.93
CA THR A 132 11.54 12.38 2.99
C THR A 132 11.18 11.97 4.41
N GLY A 133 10.69 12.90 5.22
CA GLY A 133 10.33 12.61 6.61
C GLY A 133 9.28 11.50 6.71
N TRP A 134 9.26 10.79 7.84
CA TRP A 134 8.18 9.86 8.16
C TRP A 134 6.93 10.66 8.55
N GLY A 135 6.03 10.86 7.59
CA GLY A 135 4.75 11.54 7.82
C GLY A 135 3.79 10.71 8.69
N SER A 136 2.78 11.35 9.26
CA SER A 136 1.70 10.66 9.97
C SER A 136 0.89 9.79 9.00
N GLN A 137 0.86 8.47 9.21
CA GLN A 137 0.06 7.56 8.40
C GLN A 137 -1.43 7.79 8.66
N GLN A 138 -2.17 8.21 7.62
CA GLN A 138 -3.64 8.23 7.67
C GLN A 138 -4.15 6.81 7.40
N ARG A 139 -4.76 6.19 8.42
CA ARG A 139 -5.35 4.84 8.32
C ARG A 139 -6.88 4.86 8.19
N THR A 140 -7.46 6.01 7.90
CA THR A 140 -8.90 6.17 7.74
C THR A 140 -9.28 6.00 6.28
N ASP A 141 -10.33 5.23 5.99
CA ASP A 141 -10.89 5.07 4.64
C ASP A 141 -11.46 6.40 4.14
N ARG A 142 -10.61 7.19 3.47
CA ARG A 142 -10.99 8.44 2.83
C ARG A 142 -10.42 8.47 1.42
N ALA A 143 -11.28 8.81 0.47
CA ALA A 143 -10.86 9.09 -0.89
C ALA A 143 -9.80 10.22 -0.89
N LEU A 144 -8.79 10.10 -1.74
CA LEU A 144 -7.83 11.18 -1.93
C LEU A 144 -8.55 12.39 -2.55
N PRO A 145 -8.40 13.60 -1.99
CA PRO A 145 -8.96 14.79 -2.60
C PRO A 145 -8.40 14.99 -4.01
N LEU A 146 -9.26 15.30 -4.99
CA LEU A 146 -8.85 15.54 -6.39
C LEU A 146 -7.70 16.55 -6.48
N LYS A 147 -7.76 17.65 -5.72
CA LYS A 147 -6.71 18.67 -5.66
C LYS A 147 -5.36 18.09 -5.20
N PHE A 148 -5.39 17.14 -4.27
CA PHE A 148 -4.19 16.45 -3.80
C PHE A 148 -3.64 15.56 -4.92
N ALA A 149 -4.47 14.70 -5.51
CA ALA A 149 -4.06 13.84 -6.62
C ALA A 149 -3.47 14.66 -7.79
N ALA A 150 -4.14 15.72 -8.23
CA ALA A 150 -3.66 16.59 -9.30
C ALA A 150 -2.31 17.25 -8.95
N ARG A 151 -2.15 17.76 -7.73
CA ARG A 151 -0.90 18.42 -7.29
C ARG A 151 0.32 17.50 -7.30
N TYR A 152 0.15 16.22 -6.96
CA TYR A 152 1.27 15.28 -6.88
C TYR A 152 1.50 14.53 -8.20
N PHE A 153 0.45 14.29 -8.99
CA PHE A 153 0.54 13.48 -10.20
C PHE A 153 0.59 14.28 -11.52
N TRP A 154 0.40 15.61 -11.52
CA TRP A 154 0.56 16.41 -12.74
C TRP A 154 1.93 16.25 -13.44
N PRO A 155 3.08 16.05 -12.74
CA PRO A 155 4.35 15.86 -13.45
C PRO A 155 4.35 14.56 -14.26
N HIS A 156 3.65 13.52 -13.78
CA HIS A 156 3.52 12.25 -14.49
C HIS A 156 2.70 12.42 -15.77
N THR A 157 1.56 13.11 -15.69
CA THR A 157 0.77 13.49 -16.87
C THR A 157 1.56 14.34 -17.84
N LEU A 158 2.36 15.30 -17.36
CA LEU A 158 3.19 16.14 -18.22
C LEU A 158 4.27 15.33 -18.94
N VAL A 159 4.96 14.42 -18.24
CA VAL A 159 5.94 13.51 -18.87
C VAL A 159 5.25 12.65 -19.92
N GLY A 160 4.07 12.09 -19.63
CA GLY A 160 3.28 11.34 -20.59
C GLY A 160 2.90 12.16 -21.82
N LEU A 161 2.48 13.41 -21.64
CA LEU A 161 2.13 14.33 -22.72
C LEU A 161 3.34 14.67 -23.58
N ALA A 162 4.47 15.03 -22.97
CA ALA A 162 5.71 15.33 -23.67
C ALA A 162 6.21 14.12 -24.48
N ALA A 163 6.23 12.93 -23.86
CA ALA A 163 6.60 11.70 -24.55
C ALA A 163 5.64 11.38 -25.71
N THR A 164 4.34 11.61 -25.54
CA THR A 164 3.35 11.42 -26.61
C THR A 164 3.65 12.33 -27.80
N VAL A 165 3.92 13.62 -27.57
CA VAL A 165 4.25 14.57 -28.64
C VAL A 165 5.54 14.19 -29.37
N ILE A 166 6.56 13.78 -28.62
CA ILE A 166 7.86 13.36 -29.19
C ILE A 166 7.69 12.10 -30.06
N LEU A 167 6.95 11.11 -29.57
CA LEU A 167 6.83 9.81 -30.23
C LEU A 167 5.73 9.76 -31.30
N TRP A 168 4.85 10.77 -31.39
CA TRP A 168 3.68 10.78 -32.27
C TRP A 168 3.99 10.43 -33.74
N HIS A 169 5.14 10.87 -34.23
CA HIS A 169 5.55 10.67 -35.63
C HIS A 169 6.34 9.38 -35.86
N THR A 170 6.58 8.59 -34.82
CA THR A 170 7.36 7.36 -34.94
C THR A 170 6.48 6.18 -35.35
N PRO A 171 6.93 5.30 -36.25
CA PRO A 171 6.14 4.14 -36.70
C PRO A 171 5.70 3.21 -35.57
N SER A 172 6.49 3.14 -34.49
CA SER A 172 6.23 2.25 -33.35
C SER A 172 5.47 2.93 -32.21
N PHE A 173 4.88 4.11 -32.42
CA PHE A 173 4.11 4.84 -31.40
C PHE A 173 3.08 3.96 -30.69
N SER A 174 2.36 3.12 -31.44
CA SER A 174 1.33 2.20 -30.92
C SER A 174 1.87 1.22 -29.87
N TRP A 175 3.16 0.87 -29.92
CA TRP A 175 3.79 -0.03 -28.95
C TRP A 175 3.93 0.62 -27.57
N PHE A 176 4.07 1.94 -27.52
CA PHE A 176 4.17 2.70 -26.27
C PHE A 176 2.81 3.12 -25.74
N LEU A 177 1.71 2.81 -26.43
CA LEU A 177 0.38 3.28 -26.06
C LEU A 177 -0.04 2.89 -24.63
N PRO A 178 0.17 1.65 -24.13
CA PRO A 178 -0.17 1.32 -22.74
C PRO A 178 0.65 2.13 -21.73
N LEU A 179 1.94 2.37 -22.02
CA LEU A 179 2.84 3.16 -21.18
C LEU A 179 2.38 4.62 -21.14
N LEU A 180 2.13 5.23 -22.30
CA LEU A 180 1.68 6.61 -22.43
C LEU A 180 0.29 6.81 -21.84
N ALA A 181 -0.63 5.88 -22.09
CA ALA A 181 -1.97 5.90 -21.50
C ALA A 181 -1.93 5.90 -19.98
N GLY A 182 -1.08 5.07 -19.36
CA GLY A 182 -0.87 5.05 -17.92
C GLY A 182 -0.40 6.40 -17.36
N LEU A 183 0.56 7.06 -18.02
CA LEU A 183 1.06 8.37 -17.62
C LEU A 183 0.03 9.49 -17.82
N LEU A 184 -0.63 9.53 -18.97
CA LEU A 184 -1.68 10.51 -19.29
C LEU A 184 -2.86 10.39 -18.32
N LEU A 185 -3.26 9.16 -18.00
CA LEU A 185 -4.36 8.86 -17.07
C LEU A 185 -3.91 8.76 -15.61
N SER A 186 -2.71 9.20 -15.26
CA SER A 186 -2.19 9.04 -13.90
C SER A 186 -3.08 9.64 -12.81
N ILE A 187 -3.61 10.84 -13.03
CA ILE A 187 -4.55 11.50 -12.11
C ILE A 187 -5.85 10.69 -11.93
N PRO A 188 -6.63 10.37 -12.99
CA PRO A 188 -7.85 9.60 -12.82
C PRO A 188 -7.60 8.19 -12.27
N LEU A 189 -6.52 7.51 -12.66
CA LEU A 189 -6.19 6.18 -12.15
C LEU A 189 -5.97 6.17 -10.64
N VAL A 190 -5.24 7.15 -10.10
CA VAL A 190 -5.00 7.27 -8.65
C VAL A 190 -6.28 7.61 -7.89
N ILE A 191 -7.17 8.42 -8.47
CA ILE A 191 -8.46 8.75 -7.85
C ILE A 191 -9.37 7.52 -7.83
N MET A 192 -9.45 6.80 -8.96
CA MET A 192 -10.24 5.58 -9.05
C MET A 192 -9.76 4.52 -8.06
N SER A 193 -8.45 4.29 -7.96
CA SER A 193 -7.88 3.28 -7.07
C SER A 193 -7.94 3.65 -5.59
N SER A 194 -8.06 4.94 -5.25
CA SER A 194 -8.24 5.41 -3.86
C SER A 194 -9.69 5.65 -3.45
N SER A 195 -10.66 5.43 -4.34
CA SER A 195 -12.06 5.75 -4.11
C SER A 195 -12.81 4.60 -3.42
N PRO A 196 -13.41 4.82 -2.23
CA PRO A 196 -14.28 3.84 -1.59
C PRO A 196 -15.51 3.48 -2.43
N LEU A 197 -16.01 4.43 -3.24
CA LEU A 197 -17.16 4.19 -4.12
C LEU A 197 -16.82 3.16 -5.20
N MET A 198 -15.63 3.25 -5.81
CA MET A 198 -15.20 2.26 -6.80
C MET A 198 -14.99 0.89 -6.15
N GLY A 199 -14.51 0.85 -4.90
CA GLY A 199 -14.45 -0.38 -4.10
C GLY A 199 -15.83 -1.00 -3.88
N GLN A 200 -16.85 -0.19 -3.55
CA GLN A 200 -18.23 -0.67 -3.38
C GLN A 200 -18.85 -1.17 -4.68
N VAL A 201 -18.56 -0.52 -5.82
CA VAL A 201 -19.01 -0.99 -7.15
C VAL A 201 -18.36 -2.33 -7.48
N ALA A 202 -17.04 -2.46 -7.29
CA ALA A 202 -16.34 -3.73 -7.50
C ALA A 202 -16.90 -4.84 -6.61
N LEU A 203 -17.21 -4.53 -5.34
CA LEU A 203 -17.85 -5.45 -4.41
C LEU A 203 -19.26 -5.88 -4.90
N ALA A 204 -20.06 -4.94 -5.39
CA ALA A 204 -21.39 -5.23 -5.94
C ALA A 204 -21.30 -6.15 -7.17
N ASP A 205 -20.28 -5.96 -8.01
CA ASP A 205 -19.96 -6.82 -9.17
C ASP A 205 -19.24 -8.13 -8.77
N ARG A 206 -19.04 -8.35 -7.46
CA ARG A 206 -18.31 -9.50 -6.87
C ARG A 206 -16.84 -9.60 -7.30
N LEU A 207 -16.26 -8.53 -7.83
CA LEU A 207 -14.86 -8.45 -8.23
C LEU A 207 -13.96 -8.26 -7.00
N PHE A 208 -12.74 -8.81 -7.09
CA PHE A 208 -11.69 -8.68 -6.06
C PHE A 208 -12.07 -9.19 -4.66
N LEU A 209 -13.10 -10.02 -4.56
CA LEU A 209 -13.51 -10.65 -3.31
C LEU A 209 -12.42 -11.55 -2.76
N VAL A 210 -12.15 -11.41 -1.47
CA VAL A 210 -11.29 -12.32 -0.72
C VAL A 210 -12.10 -13.29 0.13
N PRO A 211 -11.60 -14.49 0.46
CA PRO A 211 -12.34 -15.46 1.26
C PRO A 211 -12.77 -14.94 2.63
N SER A 212 -12.06 -13.97 3.18
CA SER A 212 -12.40 -13.31 4.44
C SER A 212 -13.69 -12.48 4.34
N GLU A 213 -14.01 -11.94 3.18
CA GLU A 213 -15.23 -11.16 2.95
C GLU A 213 -16.45 -12.06 2.69
N THR A 214 -16.24 -13.23 2.11
CA THR A 214 -17.34 -14.16 1.78
C THR A 214 -17.63 -15.17 2.89
N ARG A 215 -16.59 -15.67 3.57
CA ARG A 215 -16.72 -16.71 4.62
C ARG A 215 -16.45 -16.18 6.02
N GLY A 216 -16.00 -14.94 6.17
CA GLY A 216 -15.51 -14.40 7.44
C GLY A 216 -14.10 -14.86 7.80
N LEU A 217 -13.55 -14.27 8.86
CA LEU A 217 -12.29 -14.68 9.47
C LEU A 217 -12.53 -14.88 10.96
N PRO A 218 -12.55 -16.13 11.47
CA PRO A 218 -12.91 -16.39 12.86
C PRO A 218 -12.11 -15.59 13.88
N VAL A 219 -10.82 -15.34 13.60
CA VAL A 219 -9.96 -14.52 14.47
C VAL A 219 -10.35 -13.05 14.46
N GLN A 220 -10.74 -12.51 13.31
CA GLN A 220 -11.19 -11.13 13.15
C GLN A 220 -12.57 -10.95 13.78
N ASP A 221 -13.49 -11.88 13.52
CA ASP A 221 -14.82 -11.90 14.12
C ASP A 221 -14.74 -11.96 15.65
N ARG A 222 -13.83 -12.81 16.18
CA ARG A 222 -13.58 -12.89 17.62
C ARG A 222 -12.99 -11.60 18.17
N ALA A 223 -12.05 -10.98 17.46
CA ALA A 223 -11.45 -9.71 17.87
C ALA A 223 -12.51 -8.59 17.91
N HIS A 224 -13.35 -8.48 16.88
CA HIS A 224 -14.46 -7.52 16.86
C HIS A 224 -15.47 -7.79 17.99
N ALA A 225 -15.79 -9.05 18.26
CA ALA A 225 -16.68 -9.41 19.38
C ALA A 225 -16.07 -9.04 20.75
N LEU A 226 -14.76 -9.23 20.95
CA LEU A 226 -14.06 -8.81 22.17
C LEU A 226 -14.05 -7.30 22.35
N VAL A 227 -13.75 -6.56 21.27
CA VAL A 227 -13.75 -5.10 21.29
C VAL A 227 -15.15 -4.58 21.57
N ALA A 228 -16.18 -5.10 20.88
CA ALA A 228 -17.56 -4.70 21.11
C ALA A 228 -18.04 -5.00 22.54
N ALA A 229 -17.65 -6.15 23.11
CA ALA A 229 -17.96 -6.49 24.50
C ALA A 229 -17.26 -5.52 25.48
N SER A 230 -15.96 -5.26 25.27
CA SER A 230 -15.20 -4.30 26.09
C SER A 230 -15.75 -2.88 25.99
N GLU A 231 -16.15 -2.43 24.79
CA GLU A 231 -16.80 -1.13 24.60
C GLU A 231 -18.18 -1.07 25.24
N ALA A 232 -18.96 -2.16 25.19
CA ALA A 232 -20.26 -2.22 25.84
C ALA A 232 -20.12 -2.17 27.37
N GLU A 233 -19.15 -2.90 27.94
CA GLU A 233 -18.79 -2.81 29.37
C GLU A 233 -18.34 -1.39 29.74
N ALA A 234 -17.49 -0.77 28.91
CA ALA A 234 -17.02 0.60 29.11
C ALA A 234 -18.11 1.67 28.96
N ARG A 235 -19.20 1.39 28.21
CA ARG A 235 -20.37 2.28 28.10
C ARG A 235 -21.38 2.03 29.22
N ALA A 236 -21.47 0.81 29.74
CA ALA A 236 -22.39 0.43 30.80
C ALA A 236 -21.90 0.85 32.20
N GLY A 237 -20.59 0.96 32.39
CA GLY A 237 -19.96 1.44 33.63
C GLY A 237 -19.07 2.66 33.40
N ASP A 238 -18.74 3.36 34.49
CA ASP A 238 -17.69 4.37 34.44
C ASP A 238 -16.33 3.66 34.43
N VAL A 239 -15.59 3.72 33.31
CA VAL A 239 -14.28 3.06 33.15
C VAL A 239 -13.30 3.43 34.27
N ARG A 240 -13.47 4.61 34.87
CA ARG A 240 -12.67 5.09 36.01
C ARG A 240 -12.85 4.21 37.25
N HIS A 241 -14.05 3.65 37.43
CA HIS A 241 -14.34 2.72 38.51
C HIS A 241 -13.67 1.36 38.30
N LEU A 242 -13.47 0.91 37.06
CA LEU A 242 -12.76 -0.36 36.79
C LEU A 242 -11.33 -0.35 37.34
N VAL A 243 -10.65 0.81 37.37
CA VAL A 243 -9.32 0.96 37.99
C VAL A 243 -9.38 0.81 39.51
N LEU A 244 -10.50 1.21 40.13
CA LEU A 244 -10.70 1.05 41.58
C LEU A 244 -11.16 -0.37 41.94
N GLU A 245 -11.96 -1.01 41.09
CA GLU A 245 -12.68 -2.25 41.40
C GLU A 245 -11.95 -3.51 40.93
N ASP A 246 -11.25 -3.48 39.79
CA ASP A 246 -10.53 -4.63 39.22
C ASP A 246 -9.02 -4.53 39.47
N ALA A 247 -8.48 -5.49 40.23
CA ALA A 247 -7.06 -5.54 40.56
C ALA A 247 -6.13 -5.70 39.34
N ARG A 248 -6.58 -6.36 38.27
CA ARG A 248 -5.79 -6.53 37.03
C ARG A 248 -5.76 -5.24 36.23
N VAL A 249 -6.89 -4.55 36.11
CA VAL A 249 -6.97 -3.24 35.45
C VAL A 249 -6.15 -2.21 36.21
N ARG A 250 -6.22 -2.23 37.55
CA ARG A 250 -5.37 -1.40 38.41
C ARG A 250 -3.88 -1.64 38.21
N ALA A 251 -3.46 -2.91 38.16
CA ALA A 251 -2.05 -3.26 37.94
C ALA A 251 -1.55 -2.78 36.57
N LEU A 252 -2.36 -2.92 35.51
CA LEU A 252 -2.04 -2.41 34.18
C LEU A 252 -1.93 -0.87 34.18
N HIS A 253 -2.89 -0.19 34.81
CA HIS A 253 -2.89 1.27 34.92
C HIS A 253 -1.66 1.79 35.68
N LEU A 254 -1.28 1.15 36.79
CA LEU A 254 -0.04 1.44 37.53
C LEU A 254 1.22 1.24 36.68
N ALA A 255 1.25 0.19 35.84
CA ALA A 255 2.37 -0.04 34.93
C ALA A 255 2.48 1.04 33.84
N LEU A 256 1.34 1.53 33.32
CA LEU A 256 1.31 2.64 32.36
C LEU A 256 1.73 3.98 32.98
N LEU A 257 1.42 4.19 34.27
CA LEU A 257 1.82 5.39 35.01
C LEU A 257 3.32 5.49 35.29
N ALA A 258 4.06 4.37 35.30
CA ALA A 258 5.46 4.31 35.73
C ALA A 258 6.43 5.24 34.95
N GLY A 259 6.03 5.76 33.80
CA GLY A 259 6.80 6.74 33.00
C GLY A 259 6.13 8.10 32.82
N THR A 260 5.01 8.36 33.48
CA THR A 260 4.22 9.60 33.29
C THR A 260 4.47 10.56 34.45
N PRO A 261 4.90 11.81 34.21
CA PRO A 261 5.06 12.78 35.28
C PRO A 261 3.72 13.08 35.95
N ALA A 262 3.70 13.10 37.28
CA ALA A 262 2.49 13.39 38.06
C ALA A 262 2.01 14.82 37.76
N PRO A 263 0.69 15.02 37.54
CA PRO A 263 0.15 16.36 37.37
C PRO A 263 0.31 17.16 38.68
N PRO A 264 0.55 18.48 38.60
CA PRO A 264 0.54 19.33 39.78
C PRO A 264 -0.84 19.32 40.42
N GLY A 265 -0.90 19.12 41.73
CA GLY A 265 -2.16 19.08 42.47
C GLY A 265 -1.95 19.28 43.97
N ASP A 266 -3.02 19.66 44.65
CA ASP A 266 -3.01 19.88 46.09
C ASP A 266 -2.97 18.52 46.84
N PRO A 267 -1.91 18.23 47.62
CA PRO A 267 -1.79 16.97 48.35
C PRO A 267 -2.88 16.78 49.40
N VAL A 268 -3.46 17.85 49.94
CA VAL A 268 -4.57 17.78 50.92
C VAL A 268 -5.82 17.26 50.21
N ARG A 269 -6.15 17.83 49.05
CA ARG A 269 -7.28 17.40 48.23
C ARG A 269 -7.12 15.96 47.72
N LEU A 270 -5.90 15.56 47.35
CA LEU A 270 -5.62 14.17 46.96
C LEU A 270 -5.91 13.18 48.10
N GLY A 271 -5.53 13.53 49.34
CA GLY A 271 -5.86 12.73 50.53
C GLY A 271 -7.37 12.55 50.75
N GLU A 272 -8.14 13.64 50.62
CA GLU A 272 -9.60 13.60 50.72
C GLU A 272 -10.25 12.73 49.62
N LEU A 273 -9.77 12.87 48.38
CA LEU A 273 -10.25 12.08 47.25
C LEU A 273 -9.93 10.59 47.43
N ARG A 274 -8.74 10.25 47.92
CA ARG A 274 -8.36 8.86 48.23
C ARG A 274 -9.29 8.27 49.28
N ASP A 275 -9.50 8.96 50.39
CA ASP A 275 -10.35 8.46 51.47
C ASP A 275 -11.81 8.26 51.02
N ARG A 276 -12.33 9.17 50.20
CA ARG A 276 -13.66 9.02 49.59
C ARG A 276 -13.72 7.87 48.59
N ALA A 277 -12.66 7.67 47.81
CA ALA A 277 -12.57 6.55 46.86
C ALA A 277 -12.53 5.19 47.60
N THR A 278 -11.81 5.08 48.72
CA THR A 278 -11.81 3.88 49.59
C THR A 278 -13.21 3.54 50.11
N ARG A 279 -14.01 4.56 50.43
CA ARG A 279 -15.42 4.42 50.85
C ARG A 279 -16.41 4.27 49.69
N ARG A 280 -15.96 4.29 48.44
CA ARG A 280 -16.79 4.27 47.21
C ARG A 280 -17.73 5.48 47.06
N GLU A 281 -17.38 6.62 47.64
CA GLU A 281 -18.15 7.87 47.61
C GLU A 281 -17.72 8.81 46.46
N THR A 282 -17.68 8.29 45.23
CA THR A 282 -17.12 8.97 44.06
C THR A 282 -18.13 9.76 43.22
N ALA A 283 -19.42 9.70 43.55
CA ALA A 283 -20.51 10.34 42.78
C ALA A 283 -20.38 11.87 42.61
N GLY A 284 -19.57 12.53 43.44
CA GLY A 284 -19.31 13.98 43.38
C GLY A 284 -17.97 14.38 42.78
N PHE A 285 -17.21 13.46 42.17
CA PHE A 285 -15.89 13.78 41.64
C PHE A 285 -15.98 14.49 40.28
N SER A 286 -15.28 15.61 40.16
CA SER A 286 -15.08 16.28 38.87
C SER A 286 -14.07 15.53 37.99
N ARG A 287 -13.95 15.95 36.73
CA ARG A 287 -12.93 15.40 35.81
C ARG A 287 -11.51 15.64 36.31
N GLU A 288 -11.27 16.78 36.95
CA GLU A 288 -9.98 17.14 37.56
C GLU A 288 -9.68 16.25 38.77
N ASP A 289 -10.68 15.98 39.62
CA ASP A 289 -10.53 15.11 40.79
C ASP A 289 -10.18 13.67 40.38
N TRP A 290 -10.84 13.15 39.34
CA TRP A 290 -10.51 11.83 38.79
C TRP A 290 -9.12 11.77 38.17
N THR A 291 -8.70 12.84 37.49
CA THR A 291 -7.36 12.92 36.90
C THR A 291 -6.30 12.96 38.00
N LEU A 292 -6.53 13.75 39.05
CA LEU A 292 -5.63 13.87 40.19
C LEU A 292 -5.47 12.54 40.93
N LEU A 293 -6.57 11.83 41.21
CA LEU A 293 -6.55 10.53 41.88
C LEU A 293 -5.93 9.42 41.01
N LEU A 294 -6.35 9.31 39.74
CA LEU A 294 -5.89 8.23 38.85
C LEU A 294 -4.46 8.45 38.35
N SER A 295 -3.88 9.63 38.49
CA SER A 295 -2.48 9.89 38.15
C SER A 295 -1.51 9.68 39.32
N ASP A 296 -2.00 9.41 40.55
CA ASP A 296 -1.16 9.14 41.71
C ASP A 296 -0.98 7.62 41.96
N PRO A 297 0.23 7.06 41.75
CA PRO A 297 0.48 5.64 41.95
C PRO A 297 0.32 5.20 43.41
N GLU A 298 0.64 6.05 44.37
CA GLU A 298 0.60 5.71 45.79
C GLU A 298 -0.83 5.59 46.30
N SER A 299 -1.72 6.50 45.89
CA SER A 299 -3.15 6.41 46.18
C SER A 299 -3.78 5.15 45.60
N LEU A 300 -3.41 4.77 44.37
CA LEU A 300 -3.93 3.55 43.74
C LEU A 300 -3.40 2.27 44.39
N LYS A 301 -2.13 2.23 44.82
CA LYS A 301 -1.61 1.09 45.59
C LYS A 301 -2.28 0.98 46.96
N ALA A 302 -2.60 2.09 47.61
CA ALA A 302 -3.28 2.08 48.91
C ALA A 302 -4.72 1.53 48.85
N LEU A 303 -5.31 1.49 47.65
CA LEU A 303 -6.65 0.94 47.40
C LEU A 303 -6.64 -0.58 47.08
N SER A 304 -5.47 -1.24 47.13
CA SER A 304 -5.33 -2.68 46.83
C SER A 304 -5.71 -3.60 47.97
#